data_AF-A0A7X9H929-F1
#
_entry.id   AF-A0A7X9H929-F1
#
_cell.length_a   1.000
_cell.length_b   1.000
_cell.length_c   1.000
_cell.angle_alpha   90.00
_cell.angle_beta   90.00
_cell.angle_gamma   90.00
#
_symmetry.space_group_name_H-M   'P 1'
#
loop_
_entity.id
_entity.type
_entity.pdbx_description
1 polymer ?
#
loop_
_entity_poly.entity_id
_entity_poly.type
_entity_poly.pdbx_seq_one_letter_code
_entity_poly.pdbx_strand_id
1 'polypeptide(L)'
;MFDILKNKRGMTLYEVVISIGVFAVIAVPLVMLFNNSVIMANKNKAKIDLNSATAIIVEEVKEAVKDRSNLPKYSSYNPVSNNYTGYEVSLTTLLGDAISGADGSHTFITEKLGLMGPNGPEELHRSISYTVKYDHENYYDPKYPDTYNFLITVFEGDKNIKNLKIAVWRKDSP
;
A
#
# COMPACT_ATOMS: atom_id res chain seq x y z
N MET A 1 24.92 19.34 -63.45
CA MET A 1 25.10 18.20 -62.52
C MET A 1 24.49 18.43 -61.14
N PHE A 2 24.28 19.69 -60.71
CA PHE A 2 23.60 20.00 -59.43
C PHE A 2 22.06 19.95 -59.47
N ASP A 3 21.45 19.87 -60.66
CA ASP A 3 19.98 19.89 -60.83
C ASP A 3 19.27 18.61 -60.38
N ILE A 4 20.01 17.53 -60.09
CA ILE A 4 19.45 16.28 -59.53
C ILE A 4 19.13 16.42 -58.03
N LEU A 5 19.68 17.43 -57.34
CA LEU A 5 19.56 17.61 -55.89
C LEU A 5 18.41 18.53 -55.46
N LYS A 6 17.61 19.05 -56.41
CA LYS A 6 16.49 19.96 -56.13
C LYS A 6 15.17 19.34 -56.60
N ASN A 7 14.34 18.88 -55.67
CA ASN A 7 12.97 18.49 -55.98
C ASN A 7 12.15 19.76 -56.28
N LYS A 8 11.21 19.70 -57.24
CA LYS A 8 10.31 20.82 -57.63
C LYS A 8 9.43 21.35 -56.49
N ARG A 9 9.45 20.69 -55.31
CA ARG A 9 8.80 21.10 -54.05
C ARG A 9 9.70 21.86 -53.07
N GLY A 10 10.94 22.19 -53.45
CA GLY A 10 11.71 23.26 -52.80
C GLY A 10 12.64 22.86 -51.64
N MET A 11 12.94 21.57 -51.45
CA MET A 11 13.92 21.14 -50.44
C MET A 11 15.10 20.45 -51.11
N THR A 12 16.30 20.87 -50.73
CA THR A 12 17.57 20.29 -51.19
C THR A 12 17.99 19.13 -50.29
N LEU A 13 18.79 18.20 -50.83
CA LEU A 13 19.23 17.02 -50.08
C LEU A 13 20.10 17.40 -48.86
N TYR A 14 20.84 18.51 -48.90
CA TYR A 14 21.62 18.99 -47.75
C TYR A 14 20.73 19.56 -46.64
N GLU A 15 19.65 20.28 -46.98
CA GLU A 15 18.66 20.77 -45.99
C GLU A 15 17.99 19.63 -45.25
N VAL A 16 17.70 18.54 -45.95
CA VAL A 16 17.11 17.33 -45.34
C VAL A 16 18.07 16.72 -44.32
N VAL A 17 19.35 16.55 -44.68
CA VAL A 17 20.36 15.97 -43.78
C VAL A 17 20.59 16.86 -42.54
N ILE A 18 20.68 18.19 -42.74
CA ILE A 18 20.81 19.14 -41.62
C ILE A 18 19.58 19.09 -40.72
N SER A 19 18.38 19.03 -41.29
CA SER A 19 17.12 18.96 -40.53
C SER A 19 17.02 17.69 -39.69
N ILE A 20 17.41 16.53 -40.25
CA ILE A 20 17.45 15.26 -39.50
C ILE A 20 18.49 15.32 -38.39
N GLY A 21 19.65 15.92 -38.64
CA GLY A 21 20.70 16.12 -37.63
C GLY A 21 20.22 16.97 -36.45
N VAL A 22 19.62 18.13 -36.74
CA VAL A 22 19.05 19.01 -35.70
C VAL A 22 17.89 18.32 -34.97
N PHE A 23 17.03 17.61 -35.69
CA PHE A 23 15.93 16.84 -35.09
C PHE A 23 16.45 15.76 -34.14
N ALA A 24 17.50 15.01 -34.51
CA ALA A 24 18.08 13.99 -33.65
C ALA A 24 18.66 14.58 -32.36
N VAL A 25 19.34 15.72 -32.44
CA VAL A 25 19.88 16.43 -31.26
C VAL A 25 18.77 16.87 -30.31
N ILE A 26 17.62 17.30 -30.84
CA ILE A 26 16.47 17.74 -30.03
C ILE A 26 15.65 16.55 -29.52
N ALA A 27 15.44 15.52 -30.33
CA ALA A 27 14.55 14.42 -30.01
C ALA A 27 15.04 13.58 -28.82
N VAL A 28 16.35 13.33 -28.71
CA VAL A 28 16.93 12.52 -27.63
C VAL A 28 16.61 13.06 -26.23
N PRO A 29 16.93 14.31 -25.88
CA PRO A 29 16.58 14.86 -24.56
C PRO A 29 15.06 14.95 -24.34
N LEU A 30 14.29 15.19 -25.40
CA LEU A 30 12.83 15.30 -25.33
C LEU A 30 12.17 13.95 -24.96
N VAL A 31 12.64 12.85 -25.55
CA VAL A 31 12.20 11.49 -25.19
C VAL A 31 12.62 11.14 -23.76
N MET A 32 13.82 11.55 -23.31
CA MET A 32 14.24 11.36 -21.91
C MET A 32 13.31 12.08 -20.93
N LEU A 33 12.93 13.33 -21.23
CA LEU A 33 11.98 14.10 -20.40
C LEU A 33 10.60 13.45 -20.33
N PHE A 34 10.09 12.96 -21.47
CA PHE A 34 8.81 12.25 -21.49
C PHE A 34 8.85 10.94 -20.70
N ASN A 35 9.91 10.14 -20.85
CA ASN A 35 10.06 8.90 -20.09
C ASN A 35 10.11 9.15 -18.58
N ASN A 36 10.89 10.14 -18.14
CA ASN A 36 10.95 10.51 -16.73
C ASN A 36 9.59 10.97 -16.19
N SER A 37 8.84 11.75 -16.98
CA SER A 37 7.51 12.22 -16.63
C SER A 37 6.52 11.06 -16.47
N VAL A 38 6.53 10.09 -17.38
CA VAL A 38 5.70 8.88 -17.30
C VAL A 38 6.07 8.04 -16.06
N ILE A 39 7.36 7.84 -15.81
CA ILE A 39 7.84 7.10 -14.63
C ILE A 39 7.38 7.80 -13.33
N MET A 40 7.48 9.13 -13.26
CA MET A 40 7.03 9.90 -12.10
C MET A 40 5.51 9.82 -11.91
N ALA A 41 4.73 9.91 -12.99
CA ALA A 41 3.28 9.78 -12.93
C ALA A 41 2.86 8.40 -12.39
N ASN A 42 3.48 7.33 -12.87
CA ASN A 42 3.22 5.97 -12.38
C ASN A 42 3.62 5.79 -10.91
N LYS A 43 4.77 6.33 -10.49
CA LYS A 43 5.20 6.32 -9.08
C LYS A 43 4.22 7.10 -8.19
N ASN A 44 3.69 8.22 -8.67
CA ASN A 44 2.71 9.01 -7.93
C ASN A 44 1.39 8.26 -7.79
N LYS A 45 0.91 7.61 -8.87
CA LYS A 45 -0.30 6.78 -8.81
C LYS A 45 -0.14 5.65 -7.77
N ALA A 46 0.95 4.90 -7.82
CA ALA A 46 1.22 3.83 -6.86
C ALA A 46 1.30 4.35 -5.40
N LYS A 47 1.86 5.55 -5.18
CA LYS A 47 1.87 6.20 -3.86
C LYS A 47 0.47 6.60 -3.40
N ILE A 48 -0.37 7.10 -4.30
CA ILE A 48 -1.76 7.46 -3.99
C ILE A 48 -2.53 6.21 -3.58
N ASP A 49 -2.43 5.14 -4.37
CA ASP A 49 -3.10 3.86 -4.10
C ASP A 49 -2.66 3.29 -2.74
N LEU A 50 -1.34 3.28 -2.46
CA LEU A 50 -0.80 2.84 -1.16
C LEU A 50 -1.31 3.69 0.01
N ASN A 51 -1.39 5.00 -0.16
CA ASN A 51 -1.87 5.90 0.88
C ASN A 51 -3.37 5.72 1.13
N SER A 52 -4.16 5.50 0.09
CA SER A 52 -5.59 5.17 0.22
C SER A 52 -5.78 3.85 0.95
N ALA A 53 -5.06 2.79 0.55
CA ALA A 53 -5.09 1.49 1.22
C ALA A 53 -4.67 1.60 2.69
N THR A 54 -3.62 2.35 2.97
CA THR A 54 -3.17 2.65 4.34
C THR A 54 -4.27 3.33 5.17
N ALA A 55 -4.96 4.31 4.59
CA ALA A 55 -6.02 5.03 5.30
C ALA A 55 -7.17 4.10 5.68
N ILE A 56 -7.59 3.24 4.76
CA ILE A 56 -8.62 2.21 4.98
C ILE A 56 -8.20 1.27 6.11
N ILE A 57 -6.98 0.71 6.07
CA ILE A 57 -6.48 -0.19 7.12
C ILE A 57 -6.51 0.49 8.49
N VAL A 58 -6.08 1.75 8.57
CA VAL A 58 -6.07 2.50 9.83
C VAL A 58 -7.49 2.72 10.35
N GLU A 59 -8.44 2.99 9.47
CA GLU A 59 -9.86 3.16 9.82
C GLU A 59 -10.47 1.83 10.30
N GLU A 60 -10.27 0.74 9.58
CA GLU A 60 -10.73 -0.60 9.97
C GLU A 60 -10.21 -1.02 11.35
N VAL A 61 -8.91 -0.82 11.60
CA VAL A 61 -8.31 -1.15 12.90
C VAL A 61 -8.86 -0.25 14.01
N LYS A 62 -9.10 1.03 13.72
CA LYS A 62 -9.69 1.95 14.70
C LYS A 62 -11.11 1.56 15.05
N GLU A 63 -11.95 1.26 14.05
CA GLU A 63 -13.33 0.83 14.25
C GLU A 63 -13.40 -0.49 15.02
N ALA A 64 -12.59 -1.48 14.64
CA ALA A 64 -12.53 -2.77 15.31
C ALA A 64 -12.18 -2.65 16.82
N VAL A 65 -11.24 -1.78 17.17
CA VAL A 65 -10.86 -1.55 18.57
C VAL A 65 -11.90 -0.68 19.31
N LYS A 66 -12.45 0.34 18.66
CA LYS A 66 -13.36 1.32 19.28
C LYS A 66 -14.76 0.74 19.50
N ASP A 67 -15.33 0.08 18.50
CA ASP A 67 -16.70 -0.41 18.49
C ASP A 67 -16.82 -1.91 18.81
N ARG A 68 -15.68 -2.55 19.15
CA ARG A 68 -15.58 -3.98 19.45
C ARG A 68 -16.09 -4.87 18.32
N SER A 69 -15.93 -4.41 17.09
CA SER A 69 -16.23 -5.19 15.90
C SER A 69 -15.05 -6.07 15.52
N ASN A 70 -15.35 -7.15 14.81
CA ASN A 70 -14.31 -7.91 14.14
C ASN A 70 -13.77 -7.07 12.98
N LEU A 71 -12.48 -7.24 12.68
CA LEU A 71 -11.96 -6.75 11.42
C LEU A 71 -12.71 -7.42 10.25
N PRO A 72 -12.89 -6.72 9.10
CA PRO A 72 -13.48 -7.28 7.89
C PRO A 72 -13.00 -8.70 7.56
N LYS A 73 -13.86 -9.53 6.97
CA LYS A 73 -13.49 -10.92 6.61
C LYS A 73 -12.25 -10.91 5.71
N TYR A 74 -11.21 -11.61 6.15
CA TYR A 74 -9.98 -11.77 5.37
C TYR A 74 -9.84 -13.19 4.86
N SER A 75 -9.19 -13.30 3.71
CA SER A 75 -8.79 -14.57 3.14
C SER A 75 -7.34 -14.85 3.56
N SER A 76 -7.11 -15.65 4.61
CA SER A 76 -5.81 -16.31 4.74
C SER A 76 -5.80 -17.44 3.72
N TYR A 77 -4.74 -17.48 2.91
CA TYR A 77 -4.53 -18.62 2.02
C TYR A 77 -4.12 -19.81 2.89
N ASN A 78 -4.95 -20.85 2.93
CA ASN A 78 -4.60 -22.09 3.58
C ASN A 78 -3.88 -23.00 2.56
N PRO A 79 -2.55 -23.21 2.68
CA PRO A 79 -1.79 -24.01 1.74
C PRO A 79 -2.13 -25.51 1.79
N VAL A 80 -2.76 -25.98 2.87
CA VAL A 80 -3.14 -27.38 3.07
C VAL A 80 -4.43 -27.70 2.31
N SER A 81 -5.40 -26.78 2.31
CA SER A 81 -6.69 -26.97 1.65
C SER A 81 -6.77 -26.31 0.27
N ASN A 82 -5.72 -25.62 -0.18
CA ASN A 82 -5.69 -24.81 -1.41
C ASN A 82 -6.93 -23.90 -1.54
N ASN A 83 -7.39 -23.36 -0.42
CA ASN A 83 -8.62 -22.60 -0.32
C ASN A 83 -8.39 -21.36 0.54
N TYR A 84 -9.12 -20.30 0.21
CA TYR A 84 -9.18 -19.09 1.02
C TYR A 84 -10.27 -19.29 2.08
N THR A 85 -9.85 -19.56 3.32
CA THR A 85 -10.80 -19.61 4.43
C THR A 85 -11.01 -18.19 4.94
N GLY A 86 -12.25 -17.70 4.80
CA GLY A 86 -12.67 -16.48 5.46
C GLY A 86 -12.65 -16.68 6.97
N TYR A 87 -11.82 -15.93 7.68
CA TYR A 87 -11.83 -15.89 9.14
C TYR A 87 -11.95 -14.44 9.60
N GLU A 88 -12.60 -14.26 10.75
CA GLU A 88 -12.78 -12.96 11.38
C GLU A 88 -11.75 -12.84 12.52
N VAL A 89 -11.05 -11.71 12.56
CA VAL A 89 -10.08 -11.42 13.62
C VAL A 89 -10.70 -10.42 14.58
N SER A 90 -10.90 -10.85 15.83
CA SER A 90 -11.35 -9.96 16.91
C SER A 90 -10.14 -9.32 17.60
N LEU A 91 -9.82 -8.07 17.24
CA LEU A 91 -8.73 -7.34 17.88
C LEU A 91 -8.98 -7.10 19.37
N THR A 92 -10.25 -7.00 19.78
CA THR A 92 -10.60 -6.80 21.19
C THR A 92 -10.29 -8.00 22.07
N THR A 93 -10.48 -9.22 21.55
CA THR A 93 -10.13 -10.44 22.28
C THR A 93 -8.61 -10.53 22.42
N LEU A 94 -7.87 -10.37 21.30
CA LEU A 94 -6.41 -10.38 21.30
C LEU A 94 -5.81 -9.29 22.23
N LEU A 95 -6.43 -8.12 22.27
CA LEU A 95 -6.03 -7.05 23.19
C LEU A 95 -6.32 -7.41 24.65
N GLY A 96 -7.47 -8.01 24.94
CA GLY A 96 -7.81 -8.49 26.28
C GLY A 96 -6.83 -9.57 26.77
N ASP A 97 -6.44 -10.49 25.89
CA ASP A 97 -5.48 -11.55 26.19
C ASP A 97 -4.08 -10.98 26.45
N ALA A 98 -3.64 -10.01 25.63
CA ALA A 98 -2.36 -9.34 25.81
C ALA A 98 -2.30 -8.45 27.07
N ILE A 99 -3.42 -7.82 27.46
CA ILE A 99 -3.49 -7.05 28.72
C ILE A 99 -3.47 -8.00 29.92
N SER A 100 -4.24 -9.09 29.87
CA SER A 100 -4.33 -10.05 30.99
C SER A 100 -3.12 -10.96 31.10
N GLY A 101 -2.31 -11.07 30.05
CA GLY A 101 -1.17 -12.00 29.99
C GLY A 101 -1.63 -13.47 29.96
N ALA A 102 -2.80 -13.76 29.37
CA ALA A 102 -3.42 -15.08 29.39
C ALA A 102 -2.50 -16.20 28.88
N ASP A 103 -1.66 -15.90 27.88
CA ASP A 103 -0.67 -16.81 27.29
C ASP A 103 0.75 -16.62 27.83
N GLY A 104 0.93 -15.85 28.92
CA GLY A 104 2.25 -15.46 29.44
C GLY A 104 3.00 -14.44 28.57
N SER A 105 2.38 -13.99 27.47
CA SER A 105 2.86 -12.93 26.60
C SER A 105 1.93 -11.72 26.71
N HIS A 106 2.51 -10.56 26.99
CA HIS A 106 1.81 -9.27 26.96
C HIS A 106 1.74 -8.66 25.56
N THR A 107 1.87 -9.49 24.52
CA THR A 107 1.99 -9.07 23.12
C THR A 107 1.19 -9.97 22.20
N PHE A 108 0.66 -9.40 21.11
CA PHE A 108 0.08 -10.16 20.01
C PHE A 108 0.52 -9.58 18.66
N ILE A 109 0.56 -10.44 17.65
CA ILE A 109 0.76 -10.07 16.25
C ILE A 109 -0.25 -10.87 15.44
N THR A 110 -1.07 -10.21 14.63
CA THR A 110 -1.97 -10.92 13.72
C THR A 110 -1.18 -11.58 12.59
N GLU A 111 -1.78 -12.60 11.98
CA GLU A 111 -1.32 -13.08 10.67
C GLU A 111 -1.39 -11.96 9.62
N LYS A 112 -0.79 -12.18 8.44
CA LYS A 112 -0.88 -11.23 7.32
C LYS A 112 -2.31 -11.20 6.78
N LEU A 113 -3.00 -10.08 6.97
CA LEU A 113 -4.37 -9.81 6.54
C LEU A 113 -4.33 -9.13 5.17
N GLY A 114 -5.08 -9.62 4.19
CA GLY A 114 -5.18 -9.01 2.86
C GLY A 114 -6.35 -8.03 2.77
N LEU A 115 -6.26 -6.97 1.97
CA LEU A 115 -7.39 -6.06 1.76
C LEU A 115 -8.45 -6.70 0.82
N MET A 116 -9.68 -6.88 1.31
CA MET A 116 -10.83 -7.24 0.47
C MET A 116 -11.52 -5.97 -0.05
N GLY A 117 -11.72 -5.88 -1.36
CA GLY A 117 -12.55 -4.83 -1.95
C GLY A 117 -14.04 -5.04 -1.64
N PRO A 118 -14.88 -4.01 -1.82
CA PRO A 118 -16.33 -4.09 -1.55
C PRO A 118 -17.08 -5.15 -2.38
N ASN A 119 -16.48 -5.68 -3.44
CA ASN A 119 -17.09 -6.64 -4.36
C ASN A 119 -16.75 -8.12 -4.06
N GLY A 120 -16.17 -8.41 -2.89
CA GLY A 120 -15.98 -9.79 -2.41
C GLY A 120 -14.61 -10.41 -2.69
N PRO A 121 -14.45 -11.72 -2.39
CA PRO A 121 -13.14 -12.39 -2.27
C PRO A 121 -12.37 -12.57 -3.59
N GLU A 122 -13.00 -12.31 -4.73
CA GLU A 122 -12.40 -12.52 -6.06
C GLU A 122 -11.69 -11.29 -6.62
N GLU A 123 -12.14 -10.07 -6.27
CA GLU A 123 -11.41 -8.82 -6.51
C GLU A 123 -10.43 -8.55 -5.37
N LEU A 124 -9.53 -9.51 -5.14
CA LEU A 124 -8.39 -9.30 -4.26
C LEU A 124 -7.63 -8.07 -4.77
N HIS A 125 -7.54 -7.03 -3.94
CA HIS A 125 -6.49 -6.00 -4.04
C HIS A 125 -5.17 -6.67 -3.65
N ARG A 126 -4.73 -7.59 -4.52
CA ARG A 126 -3.85 -8.74 -4.25
C ARG A 126 -2.39 -8.35 -4.00
N SER A 127 -2.05 -7.06 -3.99
CA SER A 127 -0.68 -6.61 -3.72
C SER A 127 -0.45 -6.23 -2.27
N ILE A 128 -1.46 -5.75 -1.53
CA ILE A 128 -1.24 -5.17 -0.20
C ILE A 128 -1.82 -6.06 0.91
N SER A 129 -0.98 -6.43 1.86
CA SER A 129 -1.37 -7.10 3.11
C SER A 129 -0.83 -6.34 4.31
N TYR A 130 -1.34 -6.61 5.51
CA TYR A 130 -0.86 -5.96 6.73
C TYR A 130 -0.95 -6.86 7.95
N THR A 131 -0.18 -6.52 8.99
CA THR A 131 -0.30 -7.12 10.32
C THR A 131 -0.55 -6.04 11.36
N VAL A 132 -1.27 -6.40 12.42
CA VAL A 132 -1.47 -5.54 13.59
C VAL A 132 -0.72 -6.14 14.75
N LYS A 133 0.19 -5.37 15.35
CA LYS A 133 0.92 -5.73 16.56
C LYS A 133 0.50 -4.83 17.72
N TYR A 134 0.32 -5.44 18.88
CA TYR A 134 0.24 -4.77 20.16
C TYR A 134 1.26 -5.36 21.13
N ASP A 135 1.80 -4.52 21.99
CA ASP A 135 2.82 -4.88 22.98
C ASP A 135 2.56 -4.05 24.23
N HIS A 136 1.94 -4.64 25.25
CA HIS A 136 1.49 -3.89 26.42
C HIS A 136 2.66 -3.22 27.14
N GLU A 137 3.79 -3.91 27.31
CA GLU A 137 4.94 -3.37 28.05
C GLU A 137 5.53 -2.11 27.38
N ASN A 138 5.58 -2.11 26.05
CA ASN A 138 6.19 -1.02 25.29
C ASN A 138 5.19 0.06 24.87
N TYR A 139 3.91 -0.28 24.71
CA TYR A 139 2.91 0.56 24.04
C TYR A 139 1.78 1.04 24.95
N TYR A 140 1.69 0.53 26.18
CA TYR A 140 0.76 1.02 27.19
C TYR A 140 1.29 2.28 27.89
N ASP A 141 0.43 3.29 28.02
CA ASP A 141 0.72 4.48 28.82
C ASP A 141 -0.26 4.56 30.01
N PRO A 142 0.22 4.45 31.27
CA PRO A 142 -0.66 4.52 32.43
C PRO A 142 -1.36 5.87 32.60
N LYS A 143 -0.90 6.95 31.93
CA LYS A 143 -1.59 8.24 31.91
C LYS A 143 -2.85 8.22 31.03
N TYR A 144 -2.90 7.30 30.07
CA TYR A 144 -4.01 7.13 29.14
C TYR A 144 -4.43 5.65 29.12
N PRO A 145 -5.01 5.14 30.23
CA PRO A 145 -5.29 3.71 30.41
C PRO A 145 -6.20 3.12 29.32
N ASP A 146 -6.94 3.99 28.65
CA ASP A 146 -7.96 3.67 27.65
C ASP A 146 -7.49 3.87 26.22
N THR A 147 -6.24 4.33 26.05
CA THR A 147 -5.61 4.54 24.75
C THR A 147 -4.56 3.48 24.51
N TYR A 148 -4.76 2.71 23.46
CA TYR A 148 -3.87 1.61 23.07
C TYR A 148 -3.11 2.02 21.82
N ASN A 149 -1.77 1.88 21.87
CA ASN A 149 -0.92 2.13 20.72
C ASN A 149 -0.65 0.83 19.97
N PHE A 150 -1.03 0.79 18.69
CA PHE A 150 -0.82 -0.36 17.81
C PHE A 150 0.24 -0.03 16.75
N LEU A 151 0.98 -1.06 16.33
CA LEU A 151 1.86 -1.01 15.19
C LEU A 151 1.23 -1.80 14.04
N ILE A 152 0.84 -1.09 12.99
CA ILE A 152 0.38 -1.68 11.73
C ILE A 152 1.57 -1.76 10.78
N THR A 153 1.88 -2.96 10.30
CA THR A 153 2.92 -3.17 9.28
C THR A 153 2.26 -3.52 7.96
N VAL A 154 2.51 -2.73 6.92
CA VAL A 154 1.95 -2.92 5.58
C VAL A 154 3.01 -3.55 4.69
N PHE A 155 2.59 -4.54 3.90
CA PHE A 155 3.42 -5.34 3.01
C PHE A 155 2.91 -5.26 1.57
N GLU A 156 3.84 -5.21 0.61
CA GLU A 156 3.59 -5.52 -0.79
C GLU A 156 4.20 -6.90 -1.09
N GLY A 157 3.35 -7.93 -1.25
CA GLY A 157 3.81 -9.32 -1.22
C GLY A 157 4.51 -9.66 0.11
N ASP A 158 5.82 -9.92 0.07
CA ASP A 158 6.64 -10.18 1.26
C ASP A 158 7.47 -9.00 1.74
N LYS A 159 7.48 -7.90 0.97
CA LYS A 159 8.29 -6.73 1.30
C LYS A 159 7.51 -5.81 2.23
N ASN A 160 8.10 -5.46 3.37
CA ASN A 160 7.60 -4.36 4.20
C ASN A 160 7.76 -3.03 3.44
N ILE A 161 6.65 -2.33 3.23
CA ILE A 161 6.60 -1.04 2.53
C ILE A 161 6.30 0.13 3.47
N LYS A 162 5.62 -0.08 4.60
CA LYS A 162 5.21 0.99 5.50
C LYS A 162 4.91 0.47 6.91
N ASN A 163 5.36 1.20 7.92
CA ASN A 163 5.00 0.98 9.32
C ASN A 163 4.20 2.17 9.83
N LEU A 164 3.09 1.91 10.51
CA LEU A 164 2.19 2.93 11.03
C LEU A 164 1.98 2.69 12.51
N LYS A 165 2.27 3.69 13.32
CA LYS A 165 1.89 3.69 14.73
C LYS A 165 0.58 4.44 14.85
N ILE A 166 -0.43 3.79 15.42
CA ILE A 166 -1.73 4.39 15.64
C ILE A 166 -2.10 4.30 17.11
N ALA A 167 -2.65 5.38 17.65
CA ALA A 167 -3.27 5.40 18.96
C ALA A 167 -4.79 5.25 18.77
N VAL A 168 -5.41 4.32 19.49
CA VAL A 168 -6.85 4.12 19.46
C VAL A 168 -7.39 4.15 20.87
N TRP A 169 -8.36 5.04 21.09
CA TRP A 169 -9.09 5.10 22.34
C TRP A 169 -10.28 4.14 22.31
N ARG A 170 -10.45 3.35 23.36
CA ARG A 170 -11.57 2.42 23.52
C ARG A 170 -12.77 3.13 24.13
N LYS A 171 -13.96 2.92 23.57
CA LYS A 171 -15.17 3.68 23.93
C LYS A 171 -15.71 3.44 25.35
N ASP A 172 -15.22 2.43 26.05
CA ASP A 172 -15.84 1.93 27.29
C ASP A 172 -15.22 2.45 28.59
N SER A 173 -14.54 3.59 28.52
CA SER A 173 -14.03 4.23 29.71
C SER A 173 -15.10 5.18 30.23
N PRO A 174 -15.54 5.02 31.48
CA PRO A 174 -16.71 5.69 32.05
C PRO A 174 -16.64 7.22 31.91
#